data_AF-A0A351EU22-F1
#
_entry.id   AF-A0A351EU22-F1
#
_cell.length_a   1.000
_cell.length_b   1.000
_cell.length_c   1.000
_cell.angle_alpha   90.00
_cell.angle_beta   90.00
_cell.angle_gamma   90.00
#
_symmetry.space_group_name_H-M   'P 1'
#
loop_
_entity.id
_entity.type
_entity.pdbx_description
1 polymer ?
#
loop_
_entity_poly.entity_id
_entity_poly.type
_entity_poly.pdbx_seq_one_letter_code
_entity_poly.pdbx_strand_id
1 'polypeptide(L)'
;MSGPVSDEVLAALRALDTPTVCNALEVVAPERRGYGYTISPFFAPRPHLEPIVGYARTGKIRAQTPPTADADASTRIRLAYYEHIGEGPGPTITVIEDIDEI
;
A
#
# COMPACT_ATOMS: atom_id res chain seq x y z
N MET A 1 -7.86 -12.54 -11.08
CA MET A 1 -6.80 -12.16 -10.12
C MET A 1 -5.95 -13.39 -9.87
N SER A 2 -4.63 -13.29 -10.01
CA SER A 2 -3.71 -14.36 -9.56
C SER A 2 -3.87 -14.56 -8.06
N GLY A 3 -3.76 -15.81 -7.59
CA GLY A 3 -3.71 -16.11 -6.16
C GLY A 3 -2.47 -15.52 -5.47
N PRO A 4 -2.32 -15.76 -4.16
CA PRO A 4 -1.12 -15.35 -3.41
C PRO A 4 0.16 -15.87 -4.07
N VAL A 5 1.21 -15.06 -4.06
CA VAL A 5 2.56 -15.51 -4.44
C VAL A 5 3.15 -16.37 -3.31
N SER A 6 4.12 -17.22 -3.63
CA SER A 6 4.77 -18.06 -2.62
C SER A 6 5.62 -17.25 -1.65
N ASP A 7 5.86 -17.80 -0.47
CA ASP A 7 6.76 -17.20 0.53
C ASP A 7 8.18 -17.04 0.01
N GLU A 8 8.63 -17.94 -0.87
CA GLU A 8 9.93 -17.83 -1.55
C GLU A 8 10.00 -16.59 -2.44
N VAL A 9 8.94 -16.31 -3.21
CA VAL A 9 8.86 -15.10 -4.04
C VAL A 9 8.84 -13.85 -3.16
N LEU A 10 8.09 -13.87 -2.06
CA LEU A 10 8.08 -12.76 -1.09
C LEU A 10 9.47 -12.53 -0.49
N ALA A 11 10.16 -13.59 -0.06
CA ALA A 11 11.50 -13.48 0.49
C ALA A 11 12.51 -12.93 -0.55
N ALA A 12 12.43 -13.39 -1.80
CA ALA A 12 13.27 -12.89 -2.89
C ALA A 12 13.01 -11.40 -3.18
N LEU A 13 11.75 -10.97 -3.22
CA LEU A 13 11.41 -9.56 -3.41
C LEU A 13 11.89 -8.68 -2.25
N ARG A 14 11.82 -9.17 -1.00
CA ARG A 14 12.30 -8.46 0.19
C ARG A 14 13.81 -8.20 0.17
N ALA A 15 14.58 -9.06 -0.52
CA ALA A 15 16.02 -8.92 -0.64
C ALA A 15 16.45 -7.83 -1.65
N LEU A 16 15.53 -7.25 -2.41
CA LEU A 16 15.79 -6.23 -3.42
C LEU A 16 15.43 -4.83 -2.90
N ASP A 17 16.20 -3.82 -3.31
CA ASP A 17 15.82 -2.43 -3.11
C ASP A 17 14.72 -1.98 -4.11
N THR A 18 14.02 -0.89 -3.76
CA THR A 18 12.94 -0.35 -4.59
C THR A 18 13.40 0.04 -6.00
N PRO A 19 14.54 0.75 -6.19
CA PRO A 19 15.03 1.05 -7.54
C PRO A 19 15.27 -0.19 -8.42
N THR A 20 15.80 -1.28 -7.85
CA THR A 20 16.05 -2.53 -8.57
C THR A 20 14.75 -3.16 -9.05
N VAL A 21 13.71 -3.18 -8.21
CA VAL A 21 12.38 -3.67 -8.62
C VAL A 21 11.75 -2.77 -9.69
N CYS A 22 11.86 -1.44 -9.56
CA CYS A 22 11.39 -0.49 -10.57
C CYS A 22 12.08 -0.70 -11.93
N ASN A 23 13.41 -0.83 -11.95
CA ASN A 23 14.18 -1.09 -13.17
C ASN A 23 13.75 -2.42 -13.83
N ALA A 24 13.53 -3.47 -13.03
CA ALA A 24 13.05 -4.75 -13.54
C ALA A 24 11.64 -4.62 -14.16
N LEU A 25 10.74 -3.87 -13.53
CA LEU A 25 9.39 -3.59 -14.05
C LEU A 25 9.43 -2.92 -15.42
N GLU A 26 10.38 -2.01 -15.67
CA GLU A 26 10.55 -1.39 -16.99
C GLU A 26 10.93 -2.39 -18.10
N VAL A 27 11.55 -3.51 -17.74
CA VAL A 27 11.94 -4.57 -18.69
C VAL A 27 10.80 -5.57 -18.89
N VAL A 28 10.16 -6.01 -17.80
CA VAL A 28 9.13 -7.08 -17.85
C VAL A 28 7.73 -6.58 -18.17
N ALA A 29 7.46 -5.29 -17.94
CA ALA A 29 6.20 -4.61 -18.22
C ALA A 29 6.47 -3.24 -18.88
N PRO A 30 7.07 -3.21 -20.09
CA PRO A 30 7.48 -1.97 -20.74
C PRO A 30 6.32 -1.00 -20.99
N GLU A 31 5.10 -1.51 -21.09
CA GLU A 31 3.87 -0.72 -21.18
C GLU A 31 3.57 0.09 -19.91
N ARG A 32 4.26 -0.15 -18.79
CA ARG A 32 4.16 0.61 -17.53
C ARG A 32 5.24 1.68 -17.37
N ARG A 33 6.13 1.83 -18.34
CA ARG A 33 7.15 2.89 -18.30
C ARG A 33 6.47 4.26 -18.19
N GLY A 34 6.95 5.07 -17.26
CA GLY A 34 6.47 6.44 -17.09
C GLY A 34 5.21 6.61 -16.23
N TYR A 35 4.61 5.55 -15.69
CA TYR A 35 3.48 5.66 -14.75
C TYR A 35 3.42 4.50 -13.74
N GLY A 36 2.52 4.61 -12.76
CA GLY A 36 2.31 3.56 -11.75
C GLY A 36 3.25 3.62 -10.55
N TYR A 37 3.98 4.73 -10.38
CA TYR A 37 4.80 5.04 -9.22
C TYR A 37 4.42 6.39 -8.62
N THR A 38 4.70 6.58 -7.34
CA THR A 38 4.45 7.86 -6.65
C THR A 38 5.39 8.94 -7.17
N ILE A 39 4.83 10.06 -7.62
CA ILE A 39 5.59 11.24 -8.08
C ILE A 39 5.73 12.33 -7.00
N SER A 40 4.93 12.24 -5.94
CA SER A 40 5.04 13.08 -4.75
C SER A 40 6.06 12.49 -3.77
N PRO A 41 6.71 13.32 -2.94
CA PRO A 41 7.67 12.83 -1.95
C PRO A 41 7.06 11.80 -1.01
N PHE A 42 7.65 10.60 -0.98
CA PHE A 42 7.35 9.57 0.01
C PHE A 42 8.56 9.47 0.96
N PHE A 43 8.35 9.77 2.24
CA PHE A 43 9.43 9.78 3.23
C PHE A 43 9.42 8.49 4.04
N ALA A 44 10.53 7.73 3.99
CA ALA A 44 10.75 6.61 4.88
C ALA A 44 11.31 7.13 6.21
N PRO A 45 10.55 7.15 7.32
CA PRO A 45 11.02 7.72 8.58
C PRO A 45 12.14 6.93 9.24
N ARG A 46 12.38 5.69 8.81
CA ARG A 46 13.42 4.79 9.32
C ARG A 46 14.17 4.15 8.15
N PRO A 47 14.99 4.91 7.41
CA PRO A 47 15.61 4.43 6.15
C PRO A 47 16.68 3.35 6.35
N HIS A 48 17.11 3.10 7.60
CA HIS A 48 18.08 2.06 7.95
C HIS A 48 17.44 0.68 8.18
N LEU A 49 16.11 0.58 8.18
CA LEU A 49 15.42 -0.71 8.25
C LEU A 49 15.48 -1.42 6.90
N GLU A 50 15.35 -2.74 6.94
CA GLU A 50 15.29 -3.56 5.73
C GLU A 50 14.08 -3.18 4.84
N PRO A 51 14.17 -3.42 3.53
CA PRO A 51 13.02 -3.33 2.64
C PRO A 51 11.83 -4.16 3.13
N ILE A 52 10.63 -3.67 2.84
CA ILE A 52 9.37 -4.36 3.15
C ILE A 52 8.69 -4.78 1.86
N VAL A 53 8.02 -5.92 1.90
CA VAL A 53 7.17 -6.42 0.82
C VAL A 53 5.90 -7.01 1.43
N GLY A 54 4.78 -6.83 0.74
CA GLY A 54 3.52 -7.40 1.17
C GLY A 54 2.37 -7.02 0.26
N TYR A 55 1.20 -7.60 0.55
CA TYR A 55 -0.02 -7.35 -0.20
C TYR A 55 -0.61 -6.00 0.19
N ALA A 56 -0.91 -5.15 -0.81
CA ALA A 56 -1.53 -3.87 -0.56
C ALA A 56 -2.91 -4.04 0.10
N ARG A 57 -3.14 -3.28 1.17
CA ARG A 57 -4.45 -3.03 1.79
C ARG A 57 -4.73 -1.55 1.68
N THR A 58 -5.63 -1.20 0.77
CA THR A 58 -5.85 0.19 0.36
C THR A 58 -6.98 0.81 1.15
N GLY A 59 -6.79 2.05 1.60
CA GLY A 59 -7.84 2.86 2.22
C GLY A 59 -7.83 4.29 1.69
N LYS A 60 -8.93 5.01 1.87
CA LYS A 60 -9.00 6.46 1.67
C LYS A 60 -9.27 7.14 2.99
N ILE A 61 -8.72 8.33 3.20
CA ILE A 61 -8.95 9.15 4.40
C ILE A 61 -9.29 10.58 4.01
N ARG A 62 -10.17 11.19 4.81
CA ARG A 62 -10.50 12.61 4.79
C ARG A 62 -10.56 13.11 6.23
N ALA A 63 -9.84 14.18 6.54
CA ALA A 63 -9.68 14.71 7.89
C ALA A 63 -9.69 16.24 8.00
N GLN A 64 -9.70 17.01 6.91
CA GLN A 64 -9.75 18.49 6.97
C GLN A 64 -11.07 19.04 7.53
N THR A 65 -12.17 18.29 7.41
CA THR A 65 -13.50 18.72 7.88
C THR A 65 -14.07 17.73 8.89
N PRO A 66 -14.97 18.19 9.78
CA PRO A 66 -15.67 17.28 10.69
C PRO A 66 -16.38 16.15 9.93
N PRO A 67 -16.48 14.94 10.52
CA PRO A 67 -17.21 13.84 9.91
C PRO A 67 -18.63 14.24 9.54
N THR A 68 -19.02 13.94 8.30
CA THR A 68 -20.41 14.10 7.84
C THR A 68 -21.30 12.92 8.20
N ALA A 69 -20.68 11.79 8.54
CA ALA A 69 -21.35 10.59 9.01
C ALA A 69 -21.77 10.74 10.48
N ASP A 70 -22.90 10.13 10.86
CA ASP A 70 -23.29 10.02 12.26
C ASP A 70 -22.34 9.13 13.07
N ALA A 71 -22.53 9.08 14.39
CA ALA A 71 -21.65 8.36 15.31
C ALA A 71 -21.63 6.84 15.04
N ASP A 72 -22.78 6.26 14.70
CA ASP A 72 -22.90 4.81 14.46
C ASP A 72 -22.24 4.45 13.13
N ALA A 73 -22.46 5.24 12.09
CA ALA A 73 -21.80 5.10 10.79
C ALA A 73 -20.28 5.26 10.91
N SER A 74 -19.82 6.25 11.67
CA SER A 74 -18.40 6.45 11.96
C SER A 74 -17.78 5.25 12.67
N THR A 75 -18.50 4.65 13.62
CA THR A 75 -18.07 3.44 14.33
C THR A 75 -17.99 2.24 13.38
N ARG A 76 -19.01 2.02 12.55
CA ARG A 76 -19.01 0.94 11.55
C ARG A 76 -17.85 1.04 10.57
N ILE A 77 -17.56 2.24 10.05
CA ILE A 77 -16.44 2.45 9.12
C ILE A 77 -15.09 2.08 9.76
N ARG A 78 -14.89 2.47 11.03
CA ARG A 78 -13.65 2.16 11.76
C ARG A 78 -13.49 0.65 11.97
N LEU A 79 -14.55 -0.04 12.37
CA LEU A 79 -14.52 -1.50 12.55
C LEU A 79 -14.24 -2.21 11.23
N ALA A 80 -14.93 -1.81 10.15
CA ALA A 80 -14.73 -2.36 8.81
C ALA A 80 -13.29 -2.15 8.30
N TYR A 81 -12.65 -1.02 8.63
CA TYR A 81 -11.24 -0.78 8.29
C TYR A 81 -10.31 -1.76 9.00
N TYR A 82 -10.52 -2.03 10.29
CA TYR A 82 -9.72 -3.02 11.02
C TYR A 82 -9.93 -4.45 10.52
N GLU A 83 -11.18 -4.82 10.24
CA GLU A 83 -11.51 -6.10 9.61
C GLU A 83 -10.80 -6.24 8.27
N HIS A 84 -10.92 -5.23 7.40
CA HIS A 84 -10.25 -5.19 6.09
C HIS A 84 -8.72 -5.37 6.17
N ILE A 85 -8.05 -4.71 7.14
CA ILE A 85 -6.61 -4.85 7.31
C ILE A 85 -6.24 -6.28 7.79
N GLY A 86 -7.07 -6.89 8.63
CA GLY A 86 -6.86 -8.22 9.19
C GLY A 86 -7.16 -9.37 8.23
N GLU A 87 -7.79 -9.09 7.08
CA GLU A 87 -8.17 -10.10 6.09
C GLU A 87 -7.03 -10.53 5.15
N GLY A 88 -7.18 -11.72 4.56
CA GLY A 88 -6.43 -12.21 3.40
C GLY A 88 -4.99 -12.67 3.68
N PRO A 89 -4.19 -12.96 2.64
CA PRO A 89 -2.82 -13.42 2.82
C PRO A 89 -1.94 -12.28 3.36
N GLY A 90 -1.12 -12.60 4.37
CA GLY A 90 -0.04 -11.73 4.86
C GLY A 90 1.30 -12.06 4.19
N PRO A 91 2.34 -11.21 4.38
CA PRO A 91 2.32 -9.94 5.09
C PRO A 91 1.56 -8.85 4.29
N THR A 92 0.93 -7.89 4.98
CA THR A 92 0.17 -6.80 4.34
C THR A 92 0.88 -5.45 4.51
N ILE A 93 0.69 -4.57 3.53
CA ILE A 93 1.16 -3.17 3.56
C ILE A 93 -0.06 -2.26 3.41
N THR A 94 -0.32 -1.43 4.41
CA THR A 94 -1.41 -0.45 4.35
C THR A 94 -1.01 0.73 3.47
N VAL A 95 -1.82 1.02 2.45
CA VAL A 95 -1.63 2.13 1.53
C VAL A 95 -2.85 3.04 1.65
N ILE A 96 -2.66 4.25 2.17
CA ILE A 96 -3.75 5.20 2.43
C ILE A 96 -3.60 6.38 1.49
N GLU A 97 -4.65 6.65 0.72
CA GLU A 97 -4.79 7.88 -0.07
C GLU A 97 -5.49 8.95 0.78
N ASP A 98 -4.81 10.06 0.99
CA ASP A 98 -5.44 11.27 1.53
C ASP A 98 -6.21 11.98 0.40
N ILE A 99 -7.52 12.15 0.57
CA ILE A 99 -8.43 12.76 -0.41
C ILE A 99 -8.93 14.15 0.02
N ASP A 100 -8.25 14.76 0.98
CA ASP A 100 -8.37 16.19 1.28
C ASP A 100 -7.73 17.04 0.15
N GLU A 101 -8.28 18.22 -0.12
CA GLU A 101 -7.73 19.14 -1.13
C GLU A 101 -6.47 19.83 -0.57
N ILE A 102 -5.40 19.94 -1.38
CA ILE A 102 -4.13 20.60 -0.99
C ILE A 102 -4.23 22.12 -1.16
#